data_AF-A0AAW2DAD5-F1
#
_entry.id   AF-A0AAW2DAD5-F1
#
_cell.length_a   1.000
_cell.length_b   1.000
_cell.length_c   1.000
_cell.angle_alpha   90.00
_cell.angle_beta   90.00
_cell.angle_gamma   90.00
#
_symmetry.space_group_name_H-M   'P 1'
#
loop_
_entity.id
_entity.type
_entity.pdbx_description
1 polymer ?
#
loop_
_entity_poly.entity_id
_entity_poly.type
_entity_poly.pdbx_seq_one_letter_code
_entity_poly.pdbx_strand_id
1 'polypeptide(L)'
;MDEIFKRMKQVSESGDIDAFYILIREDVNLLDHIDKIPFVDTPLHIAASAGHIQFSLEMMELKPSFAWKRNLDGFSPIHLALQNEHIELVRRLIQANWNLVRVRGRERLTPLHYVVAKGDHLDLLDEFLLICPNSLIDSNLELEG
;
A
#
# COMPACT_ATOMS: atom_id res chain seq x y z
N MET A 1 -4.06 25.06 3.99
CA MET A 1 -4.31 23.61 3.96
C MET A 1 -3.63 23.02 2.74
N ASP A 2 -3.92 23.47 1.53
CA ASP A 2 -3.35 22.88 0.29
C ASP A 2 -1.82 22.79 0.22
N GLU A 3 -1.08 23.77 0.76
CA GLU A 3 0.39 23.75 0.70
C GLU A 3 1.03 22.62 1.53
N ILE A 4 0.47 22.29 2.71
CA ILE A 4 1.02 21.19 3.53
C ILE A 4 0.74 19.83 2.90
N PHE A 5 -0.42 19.66 2.23
CA PHE A 5 -0.73 18.46 1.46
C PHE A 5 0.20 18.31 0.25
N LYS A 6 0.50 19.42 -0.44
CA LYS A 6 1.46 19.42 -1.55
C LYS A 6 2.87 19.03 -1.10
N ARG A 7 3.34 19.57 0.02
CA ARG A 7 4.62 19.18 0.64
C ARG A 7 4.60 17.72 1.07
N MET A 8 3.51 17.24 1.68
CA MET A 8 3.35 15.84 2.06
C MET A 8 3.44 14.91 0.84
N LYS A 9 2.83 15.29 -0.28
CA LYS A 9 2.97 14.56 -1.55
C LYS A 9 4.43 14.49 -1.99
N GLN A 10 5.14 15.63 -2.01
CA GLN A 10 6.54 15.70 -2.43
C GLN A 10 7.46 14.83 -1.57
N VAL A 11 7.34 14.89 -0.23
CA VAL A 11 8.17 14.06 0.66
C VAL A 11 7.86 12.57 0.51
N SER A 12 6.62 12.22 0.18
CA SER A 12 6.22 10.83 -0.10
C SER A 12 6.76 10.34 -1.44
N GLU A 13 6.83 11.22 -2.45
CA GLU A 13 7.42 10.92 -3.77
C GLU A 13 8.95 10.75 -3.68
N SER A 14 9.62 11.53 -2.83
CA SER A 14 11.08 11.43 -2.63
C SER A 14 11.50 10.41 -1.57
N GLY A 15 10.58 9.97 -0.71
CA GLY A 15 10.89 9.10 0.43
C GLY A 15 11.66 9.80 1.54
N ASP A 16 11.58 11.13 1.64
CA ASP A 16 12.33 11.93 2.60
C ASP A 16 11.68 11.87 4.00
N ILE A 17 12.23 10.99 4.84
CA ILE A 17 11.76 10.74 6.21
C ILE A 17 11.99 11.94 7.12
N ASP A 18 13.11 12.63 6.99
CA ASP A 18 13.44 13.78 7.84
C ASP A 18 12.47 14.94 7.56
N ALA A 19 12.24 15.25 6.28
CA ALA A 19 11.26 16.26 5.87
C ALA A 19 9.84 15.85 6.26
N PHE A 20 9.50 14.57 6.18
CA PHE A 20 8.22 14.04 6.67
C PHE A 20 8.03 14.30 8.16
N TYR A 21 9.03 13.99 9.00
CA TYR A 21 8.93 14.26 10.44
C TYR A 21 8.87 15.76 10.77
N ILE A 22 9.46 16.62 9.95
CA ILE A 22 9.26 18.07 10.06
C ILE A 22 7.80 18.43 9.81
N LEU A 23 7.16 17.89 8.75
CA LEU A 23 5.75 18.15 8.46
C LEU A 23 4.80 17.67 9.56
N ILE A 24 5.05 16.48 10.13
CA ILE A 24 4.24 15.95 11.24
C ILE A 24 4.36 16.82 12.49
N ARG A 25 5.52 17.44 12.72
CA ARG A 25 5.70 18.40 13.83
C ARG A 25 5.00 19.73 13.58
N GLU A 26 4.92 20.18 12.32
CA GLU A 26 4.18 21.38 11.94
C GLU A 26 2.66 21.19 12.11
N ASP A 27 2.12 20.01 11.77
CA ASP A 27 0.72 19.64 12.01
C ASP A 27 0.59 18.18 12.44
N VAL A 28 0.42 17.98 13.75
CA VAL A 28 0.30 16.65 14.36
C VAL A 28 -0.97 15.89 13.94
N ASN A 29 -1.99 16.59 13.42
CA ASN A 29 -3.25 15.97 12.97
C ASN A 29 -3.28 15.73 11.46
N LEU A 30 -2.19 16.03 10.73
CA LEU A 30 -2.13 15.95 9.27
C LEU A 30 -2.55 14.57 8.74
N LEU A 31 -2.03 13.50 9.35
CA LEU A 31 -2.36 12.13 8.93
C LEU A 31 -3.83 11.78 9.20
N ASP A 32 -4.40 12.25 10.31
CA ASP A 32 -5.82 12.06 10.63
C ASP A 32 -6.74 12.83 9.67
N HIS A 33 -6.32 14.01 9.23
CA HIS A 33 -7.03 14.76 8.20
C HIS A 33 -7.02 14.00 6.87
N ILE A 34 -5.86 13.50 6.43
CA ILE A 34 -5.75 12.67 5.22
C ILE A 34 -6.60 11.39 5.33
N ASP A 35 -6.58 10.73 6.49
CA ASP A 35 -7.31 9.48 6.72
C ASP A 35 -8.82 9.61 6.56
N LYS A 36 -9.37 10.77 6.90
CA LYS A 36 -10.80 11.09 6.74
C LYS A 36 -11.20 11.35 5.29
N ILE A 37 -10.25 11.62 4.38
CA ILE A 37 -10.55 11.84 2.98
C ILE A 37 -10.85 10.47 2.32
N PRO A 38 -12.06 10.27 1.76
CA PRO A 38 -12.37 9.06 1.04
C PRO A 38 -11.62 9.01 -0.30
N PHE A 39 -11.17 7.82 -0.68
CA PHE A 39 -10.55 7.56 -1.98
C PHE A 39 -9.36 8.46 -2.33
N VAL A 40 -8.54 8.87 -1.35
CA VAL A 40 -7.35 9.71 -1.60
C VAL A 40 -6.09 8.87 -1.78
N ASP A 41 -5.14 9.36 -2.58
CA ASP A 41 -3.75 8.91 -2.50
C ASP A 41 -3.14 9.37 -1.17
N THR A 42 -3.07 8.44 -0.21
CA THR A 42 -2.35 8.68 1.03
C THR A 42 -0.84 8.74 0.76
N PRO A 43 -0.05 9.32 1.67
CA PRO A 43 1.40 9.24 1.64
C PRO A 43 1.93 7.82 1.38
N LEU A 44 1.27 6.80 1.95
CA LEU A 44 1.65 5.40 1.75
C LEU A 44 1.36 4.90 0.32
N HIS A 45 0.29 5.36 -0.35
CA HIS A 45 0.07 5.02 -1.76
C HIS A 45 1.20 5.55 -2.64
N ILE A 46 1.57 6.82 -2.42
CA ILE A 46 2.60 7.50 -3.19
C ILE A 46 3.96 6.84 -2.94
N ALA A 47 4.35 6.65 -1.68
CA ALA A 47 5.60 5.99 -1.32
C ALA A 47 5.67 4.54 -1.82
N ALA A 48 4.55 3.82 -1.81
CA ALA A 48 4.50 2.46 -2.32
C ALA A 48 4.60 2.37 -3.85
N SER A 49 3.98 3.32 -4.56
CA SER A 49 4.14 3.46 -6.01
C SER A 49 5.59 3.79 -6.40
N ALA A 50 6.30 4.56 -5.56
CA ALA A 50 7.70 4.92 -5.77
C ALA A 50 8.73 3.91 -5.22
N GLY A 51 8.30 2.92 -4.42
CA GLY A 51 9.18 1.87 -3.88
C GLY A 51 9.95 2.25 -2.62
N HIS A 52 9.54 3.31 -1.91
CA HIS A 52 10.25 3.79 -0.71
C HIS A 52 9.97 2.91 0.50
N ILE A 53 10.82 1.92 0.73
CA ILE A 53 10.66 0.90 1.79
C ILE A 53 10.57 1.51 3.18
N GLN A 54 11.61 2.26 3.60
CA GLN A 54 11.64 2.76 4.97
C GLN A 54 10.50 3.74 5.24
N PHE A 55 10.24 4.67 4.30
CA PHE A 55 9.13 5.61 4.43
C PHE A 55 7.78 4.88 4.54
N SER A 56 7.56 3.84 3.72
CA SER A 56 6.34 3.04 3.77
C SER A 56 6.15 2.35 5.12
N LEU A 57 7.21 1.79 5.71
CA LEU A 57 7.16 1.13 7.01
C LEU A 57 6.89 2.13 8.14
N GLU A 58 7.59 3.27 8.16
CA GLU A 58 7.35 4.36 9.12
C GLU A 58 5.90 4.86 9.06
N MET A 59 5.37 5.03 7.85
CA MET A 59 3.98 5.46 7.64
C MET A 59 2.98 4.41 8.15
N MET A 60 3.27 3.12 7.98
CA MET A 60 2.44 2.04 8.53
C MET A 60 2.47 2.01 10.06
N GLU A 61 3.61 2.32 10.69
CA GLU A 61 3.71 2.41 12.14
C GLU A 61 2.93 3.60 12.69
N LEU A 62 3.07 4.78 12.07
CA LEU A 62 2.38 6.01 12.50
C LEU A 62 0.89 6.00 12.18
N LYS A 63 0.51 5.44 11.03
CA LYS A 63 -0.89 5.41 10.56
C LYS A 63 -1.25 4.08 9.88
N PRO A 64 -1.47 3.01 10.66
CA PRO A 64 -1.76 1.67 10.12
C PRO A 64 -2.98 1.60 9.18
N SER A 65 -3.96 2.50 9.33
CA SER A 65 -5.16 2.53 8.48
C SER A 65 -4.83 2.76 7.00
N PHE A 66 -3.71 3.46 6.70
CA PHE A 66 -3.32 3.76 5.32
C PHE A 66 -3.01 2.51 4.50
N ALA A 67 -2.53 1.43 5.12
CA ALA A 67 -2.21 0.18 4.43
C ALA A 67 -3.45 -0.49 3.79
N TRP A 68 -4.64 -0.15 4.28
CA TRP A 68 -5.92 -0.74 3.88
C TRP A 68 -6.77 0.17 3.00
N LYS A 69 -6.45 1.47 2.96
CA LYS A 69 -7.21 2.44 2.16
C LYS A 69 -7.05 2.13 0.68
N ARG A 70 -8.09 2.50 -0.07
CA ARG A 70 -8.08 2.51 -1.53
C ARG A 70 -8.04 3.95 -2.01
N ASN A 71 -7.25 4.24 -3.04
CA ASN A 71 -7.26 5.51 -3.73
C ASN A 71 -8.43 5.62 -4.74
N LEU A 72 -8.45 6.69 -5.55
CA LEU A 72 -9.47 6.94 -6.57
C LEU A 72 -9.58 5.82 -7.60
N ASP A 73 -8.47 5.18 -7.94
CA ASP A 73 -8.41 4.07 -8.90
C ASP A 73 -8.80 2.72 -8.27
N GLY A 74 -9.09 2.71 -6.97
CA GLY A 74 -9.46 1.52 -6.22
C GLY A 74 -8.27 0.70 -5.70
N PHE A 75 -7.03 1.17 -5.90
CA PHE A 75 -5.83 0.46 -5.46
C PHE A 75 -5.47 0.79 -4.02
N SER A 76 -4.99 -0.22 -3.28
CA SER A 76 -4.31 0.01 -2.00
C SER A 76 -2.79 0.11 -2.20
N PRO A 77 -2.00 0.54 -1.19
CA PRO A 77 -0.57 0.73 -1.37
C PRO A 77 0.18 -0.52 -1.85
N ILE A 78 -0.16 -1.71 -1.33
CA ILE A 78 0.47 -2.97 -1.77
C ILE A 78 0.15 -3.31 -3.23
N HIS A 79 -1.02 -2.89 -3.75
CA HIS A 79 -1.35 -3.05 -5.17
C HIS A 79 -0.46 -2.16 -6.03
N LEU A 80 -0.24 -0.90 -5.62
CA LEU A 80 0.65 0.03 -6.33
C LEU A 80 2.11 -0.45 -6.31
N ALA A 81 2.57 -1.02 -5.20
CA ALA A 81 3.89 -1.63 -5.12
C ALA A 81 4.03 -2.81 -6.09
N LEU A 82 3.02 -3.68 -6.20
CA LEU A 82 2.99 -4.79 -7.15
C LEU A 82 2.95 -4.31 -8.61
N GLN A 83 2.10 -3.32 -8.93
CA GLN A 83 1.97 -2.77 -10.28
C GLN A 83 3.27 -2.14 -10.78
N ASN A 84 4.07 -1.57 -9.88
CA ASN A 84 5.36 -0.95 -10.19
C ASN A 84 6.57 -1.87 -9.90
N GLU A 85 6.34 -3.17 -9.66
CA GLU A 85 7.38 -4.18 -9.47
C GLU A 85 8.33 -3.94 -8.27
N HIS A 86 7.86 -3.23 -7.25
CA HIS A 86 8.58 -3.01 -5.99
C HIS A 86 8.48 -4.23 -5.05
N ILE A 87 8.96 -5.38 -5.52
CA ILE A 87 8.78 -6.69 -4.86
C ILE A 87 9.35 -6.72 -3.44
N GLU A 88 10.51 -6.10 -3.21
CA GLU A 88 11.07 -6.06 -1.86
C GLU A 88 10.18 -5.24 -0.92
N LEU A 89 9.62 -4.12 -1.37
CA LEU A 89 8.63 -3.40 -0.57
C LEU A 89 7.42 -4.29 -0.25
N VAL A 90 6.89 -5.02 -1.24
CA VAL A 90 5.76 -5.95 -1.01
C VAL A 90 6.08 -6.95 0.10
N ARG A 91 7.28 -7.55 0.08
CA ARG A 91 7.75 -8.45 1.14
C ARG A 91 7.77 -7.77 2.51
N ARG A 92 8.29 -6.55 2.58
CA ARG A 92 8.35 -5.79 3.83
C ARG A 92 6.96 -5.44 4.36
N LEU A 93 6.02 -5.09 3.48
CA LEU A 93 4.63 -4.81 3.85
C LEU A 93 3.93 -6.06 4.41
N ILE A 94 4.06 -7.23 3.77
CA ILE A 94 3.43 -8.47 4.27
C ILE A 94 4.11 -9.02 5.52
N GLN A 95 5.43 -8.79 5.70
CA GLN A 95 6.13 -9.11 6.95
C GLN A 95 5.63 -8.24 8.10
N ALA A 96 5.38 -6.95 7.85
CA ALA A 96 4.81 -6.05 8.83
C ALA A 96 3.34 -6.41 9.15
N ASN A 97 2.55 -6.78 8.14
CA ASN A 97 1.19 -7.27 8.33
C ASN A 97 0.76 -8.23 7.21
N TRP A 98 0.76 -9.51 7.55
CA TRP A 98 0.46 -10.58 6.58
C TRP A 98 -0.97 -10.53 6.04
N ASN A 99 -1.93 -9.95 6.77
CA ASN A 99 -3.31 -9.85 6.29
C ASN A 99 -3.44 -8.96 5.03
N LEU A 100 -2.42 -8.15 4.71
CA LEU A 100 -2.42 -7.31 3.51
C LEU A 100 -2.51 -8.13 2.22
N VAL A 101 -2.11 -9.41 2.21
CA VAL A 101 -2.28 -10.29 1.04
C VAL A 101 -3.74 -10.49 0.63
N ARG A 102 -4.69 -10.17 1.53
CA ARG A 102 -6.15 -10.31 1.31
C ARG A 102 -6.86 -8.98 1.07
N VAL A 103 -6.15 -7.85 1.06
CA VAL A 103 -6.78 -6.54 0.82
C VAL A 103 -7.40 -6.52 -0.58
N ARG A 104 -8.67 -6.11 -0.68
CA ARG A 104 -9.38 -6.07 -1.96
C ARG A 104 -9.23 -4.68 -2.58
N GLY A 105 -8.55 -4.60 -3.71
CA GLY A 105 -8.37 -3.39 -4.50
C GLY A 105 -9.48 -3.20 -5.54
N ARG A 106 -9.06 -2.73 -6.72
CA ARG A 106 -9.92 -2.58 -7.90
C ARG A 106 -10.48 -3.95 -8.31
N GLU A 107 -11.73 -3.96 -8.75
CA GLU A 107 -12.41 -5.20 -9.20
C GLU A 107 -12.42 -6.32 -8.14
N ARG A 108 -12.27 -5.95 -6.86
CA ARG A 108 -12.17 -6.89 -5.72
C ARG A 108 -10.95 -7.83 -5.81
N LEU A 109 -9.99 -7.54 -6.69
CA LEU A 109 -8.74 -8.28 -6.80
C LEU A 109 -7.89 -8.09 -5.54
N THR A 110 -7.09 -9.10 -5.23
CA THR A 110 -6.19 -9.11 -4.07
C THR A 110 -4.75 -9.07 -4.58
N PRO A 111 -3.77 -8.73 -3.74
CA PRO A 111 -2.36 -8.85 -4.09
C PRO A 111 -2.00 -10.23 -4.68
N LEU A 112 -2.59 -11.32 -4.15
CA LEU A 112 -2.37 -12.66 -4.69
C LEU A 112 -2.87 -12.79 -6.14
N HIS A 113 -4.07 -12.26 -6.46
CA HIS A 113 -4.57 -12.26 -7.84
C HIS A 113 -3.60 -11.57 -8.81
N TYR A 114 -2.97 -10.46 -8.39
CA TYR A 114 -1.96 -9.77 -9.18
C TYR A 114 -0.70 -10.61 -9.41
N VAL A 115 -0.15 -11.22 -8.36
CA VAL A 115 1.04 -12.08 -8.46
C VAL A 115 0.79 -13.26 -9.40
N VAL A 116 -0.37 -13.92 -9.29
CA VAL A 116 -0.77 -15.03 -10.16
C VAL A 116 -0.95 -14.58 -11.62
N ALA A 117 -1.62 -13.44 -11.85
CA ALA A 117 -1.89 -12.94 -13.20
C ALA A 117 -0.62 -12.53 -13.95
N LYS A 118 0.39 -12.00 -13.24
CA LYS A 118 1.70 -11.63 -13.79
C LYS A 118 2.56 -12.86 -14.10
N GLY A 119 2.57 -13.86 -13.21
CA GLY A 119 3.18 -15.19 -13.46
C GLY A 119 4.72 -15.24 -13.49
N ASP A 120 5.40 -14.13 -13.20
CA ASP A 120 6.86 -13.96 -13.25
C ASP A 120 7.54 -13.93 -11.87
N HIS A 121 6.75 -13.88 -10.79
CA HIS A 121 7.25 -13.83 -9.40
C HIS A 121 6.86 -15.08 -8.59
N LEU A 122 7.33 -16.26 -9.04
CA LEU A 122 7.04 -17.54 -8.37
C LEU A 122 7.50 -17.56 -6.91
N ASP A 123 8.66 -16.98 -6.60
CA ASP A 123 9.14 -16.90 -5.21
C ASP A 123 8.18 -16.10 -4.31
N LEU A 124 7.65 -14.97 -4.83
CA LEU A 124 6.67 -14.16 -4.09
C LEU A 124 5.33 -14.88 -3.94
N LEU A 125 4.93 -15.66 -4.95
CA LEU A 125 3.75 -16.50 -4.88
C LEU A 125 3.89 -17.55 -3.78
N ASP A 126 5.03 -18.23 -3.71
CA ASP A 126 5.33 -19.22 -2.67
C ASP A 126 5.30 -18.57 -1.28
N GLU A 127 5.87 -17.36 -1.13
CA GLU A 127 5.80 -16.58 0.12
C GLU A 127 4.35 -16.27 0.51
N PHE A 128 3.51 -15.82 -0.43
CA PHE A 128 2.10 -15.52 -0.17
C PHE A 128 1.31 -16.77 0.24
N LEU A 129 1.55 -17.90 -0.42
CA LEU A 129 0.91 -19.18 -0.14
C LEU A 129 1.35 -19.77 1.21
N LEU A 130 2.62 -19.59 1.58
CA LEU A 130 3.13 -20.00 2.89
C LEU A 130 2.47 -19.20 4.02
N ILE A 131 2.33 -17.89 3.82
CA ILE A 131 1.76 -16.96 4.79
C ILE A 131 0.23 -17.13 4.91
N CYS A 132 -0.45 -17.44 3.80
CA CYS A 132 -1.89 -17.63 3.80
C CYS A 132 -2.28 -18.84 2.92
N PRO A 133 -2.23 -20.07 3.45
CA PRO A 133 -2.55 -21.28 2.67
C PRO A 133 -3.99 -21.31 2.14
N ASN A 134 -4.91 -20.64 2.84
CA ASN A 134 -6.33 -20.56 2.48
C ASN A 134 -6.65 -19.39 1.54
N SER A 135 -5.66 -18.59 1.11
CA SER A 135 -5.88 -17.48 0.18
C SER A 135 -6.37 -17.95 -1.20
N LEU A 136 -6.11 -19.20 -1.55
CA LEU A 136 -6.66 -19.89 -2.73
C LEU A 136 -8.18 -20.13 -2.65
N ILE A 137 -8.81 -20.00 -1.49
CA ILE A 137 -10.27 -20.19 -1.33
C ILE A 137 -11.03 -18.88 -1.58
N ASP A 138 -10.36 -17.72 -1.49
CA ASP A 138 -10.91 -16.43 -1.91
C ASP A 138 -10.81 -16.19 -3.43
N SER A 139 -10.18 -17.10 -4.18
CA SER A 139 -10.17 -17.07 -5.65
C SER A 139 -11.48 -17.61 -6.24
N ASN A 140 -12.62 -17.34 -5.59
CA ASN A 140 -13.89 -17.35 -6.29
C ASN A 140 -13.78 -16.29 -7.39
N LEU A 141 -13.29 -16.75 -8.55
CA LEU A 141 -13.56 -16.26 -9.87
C LEU A 141 -15.08 -16.19 -10.03
N GLU A 142 -15.72 -15.22 -9.38
CA GLU A 142 -16.94 -14.63 -9.87
C GLU A 142 -16.52 -13.78 -11.08
N LEU A 143 -16.15 -14.49 -12.16
CA LEU A 143 -16.42 -14.06 -13.52
C LEU A 143 -17.94 -14.09 -13.68
N GLU A 144 -18.64 -13.17 -13.03
CA GLU A 144 -20.05 -12.95 -13.31
C GLU A 144 -20.16 -11.98 -14.48
N GLY A 145 -20.53 -12.57 -15.63
CA GLY A 145 -21.53 -12.07 -16.59
C GLY A 145 -21.41 -10.65 -17.11
#